data_AF-A0A7W0YWA8-F1
#
_entry.id   AF-A0A7W0YWA8-F1
#
_cell.length_a   1.000
_cell.length_b   1.000
_cell.length_c   1.000
_cell.angle_alpha   90.00
_cell.angle_beta   90.00
_cell.angle_gamma   90.00
#
_symmetry.space_group_name_H-M   'P 1'
#
loop_
_entity.id
_entity.type
_entity.pdbx_description
1 polymer ?
#
loop_
_entity_poly.entity_id
_entity_poly.type
_entity_poly.pdbx_seq_one_letter_code
_entity_poly.pdbx_strand_id
1 'polypeptide(L)'
;ILAPVAAVVAADVPPVEGEATRAAVAPALWLLERADDGIALTQTGALNRALVREAVERWPAWWRSDLFGPPNREDEVTPMHELHGLLRRLRLVRRTGKRVVVTARGRALQGDSPALLEALARELLAGESFRAGCAELAVALMLDGVAADYGDGLAKRIQPAIAAEGWQSDGQSPGVRDVGWSIAEFLRPAEAIGILSRGESGSRLSRDPLALTDPGRSALIAALRARALAPATRPY
;
A
#
# COMPACT_ATOMS: atom_id res chain seq x y z
N ILE A 1 -13.81 4.05 -18.57
CA ILE A 1 -12.62 3.79 -17.73
C ILE A 1 -12.23 2.30 -17.73
N LEU A 2 -13.18 1.35 -17.73
CA LEU A 2 -12.88 -0.08 -17.54
C LEU A 2 -12.39 -0.85 -18.78
N ALA A 3 -12.70 -0.41 -20.01
CA ALA A 3 -12.33 -1.15 -21.23
C ALA A 3 -10.81 -1.36 -21.48
N PRO A 4 -9.92 -0.38 -21.26
CA PRO A 4 -8.47 -0.59 -21.38
C PRO A 4 -7.90 -1.50 -20.28
N VAL A 5 -8.49 -1.46 -19.08
CA VAL A 5 -8.05 -2.23 -17.90
C VAL A 5 -8.26 -3.72 -18.12
N ALA A 6 -9.35 -4.11 -18.80
CA ALA A 6 -9.62 -5.50 -19.13
C ALA A 6 -8.50 -6.13 -19.99
N ALA A 7 -7.92 -5.36 -20.92
CA ALA A 7 -6.80 -5.83 -21.73
C ALA A 7 -5.51 -5.99 -20.91
N VAL A 8 -5.22 -5.05 -20.00
CA VAL A 8 -4.04 -5.14 -19.11
C VAL A 8 -4.17 -6.29 -18.11
N VAL A 9 -5.37 -6.50 -17.57
CA VAL A 9 -5.68 -7.63 -16.69
C VAL A 9 -5.68 -8.95 -17.47
N ALA A 10 -5.99 -8.96 -18.77
CA ALA A 10 -5.92 -10.17 -19.60
C ALA A 10 -4.51 -10.50 -20.12
N ALA A 11 -3.60 -9.51 -20.20
CA ALA A 11 -2.24 -9.70 -20.69
C ALA A 11 -1.35 -10.47 -19.70
N ASP A 12 -0.53 -11.40 -20.18
CA ASP A 12 0.29 -12.24 -19.30
C ASP A 12 1.19 -11.40 -18.39
N VAL A 13 1.28 -11.76 -17.11
CA VAL A 13 2.06 -10.98 -16.15
C VAL A 13 3.53 -11.33 -16.38
N PRO A 14 4.37 -10.37 -16.82
CA PRO A 14 5.76 -10.68 -17.07
C PRO A 14 6.43 -11.13 -15.77
N PRO A 15 7.28 -12.17 -15.82
CA PRO A 15 8.03 -12.58 -14.65
C PRO A 15 8.95 -11.44 -14.22
N VAL A 16 8.87 -11.07 -12.94
CA VAL A 16 9.75 -10.06 -12.35
C VAL A 16 10.91 -10.77 -11.69
N GLU A 17 12.12 -10.23 -11.87
CA GLU A 17 13.32 -10.79 -11.25
C GLU A 17 13.17 -10.88 -9.73
N GLY A 18 13.67 -11.97 -9.16
CA GLY A 18 13.56 -12.23 -7.72
C GLY A 18 14.19 -11.15 -6.85
N GLU A 19 15.29 -10.54 -7.33
CA GLU A 19 15.97 -9.45 -6.61
C GLU A 19 15.15 -8.16 -6.60
N ALA A 20 14.56 -7.78 -7.74
CA ALA A 20 13.68 -6.61 -7.81
C ALA A 20 12.46 -6.77 -6.88
N THR A 21 11.90 -7.98 -6.83
CA THR A 21 10.80 -8.32 -5.91
C THR A 21 11.25 -8.22 -4.45
N ARG A 22 12.41 -8.79 -4.11
CA ARG A 22 12.99 -8.73 -2.76
C ARG A 22 13.28 -7.29 -2.33
N ALA A 23 13.78 -6.45 -3.23
CA ALA A 23 14.02 -5.04 -2.98
C ALA A 23 12.73 -4.27 -2.68
N ALA A 24 11.64 -4.53 -3.43
CA ALA A 24 10.35 -3.90 -3.20
C ALA A 24 9.81 -4.21 -1.78
N VAL A 25 9.85 -5.47 -1.37
CA VAL A 25 9.38 -5.88 -0.02
C VAL A 25 10.43 -5.79 1.07
N ALA A 26 11.60 -5.19 0.81
CA ALA A 26 12.69 -5.09 1.79
C ALA A 26 12.26 -4.47 3.13
N PRO A 27 11.41 -3.41 3.18
CA PRO A 27 10.92 -2.89 4.45
C PRO A 27 10.06 -3.87 5.23
N ALA A 28 9.20 -4.63 4.54
CA ALA A 28 8.36 -5.66 5.15
C ALA A 28 9.21 -6.81 5.70
N LEU A 29 10.18 -7.30 4.92
CA LEU A 29 11.11 -8.35 5.34
C LEU A 29 11.91 -7.94 6.58
N TRP A 30 12.48 -6.74 6.58
CA TRP A 30 13.21 -6.22 7.74
C TRP A 30 12.33 -6.14 8.98
N LEU A 31 11.09 -5.64 8.87
CA LEU A 31 10.20 -5.54 10.03
C LEU A 31 9.77 -6.92 10.55
N LEU A 32 9.57 -7.90 9.66
CA LEU A 32 9.30 -9.29 10.03
C LEU A 32 10.48 -9.92 10.76
N GLU A 33 11.71 -9.73 10.26
CA GLU A 33 12.94 -10.18 10.92
C GLU A 33 13.12 -9.54 12.30
N ARG A 34 12.84 -8.25 12.46
CA ARG A 34 12.89 -7.60 13.78
C ARG A 34 11.82 -8.14 14.74
N ALA A 35 10.70 -8.63 14.19
CA ALA A 35 9.65 -9.26 14.96
C ALA A 35 9.93 -10.73 15.33
N ASP A 36 10.99 -11.37 14.81
CA ASP A 36 11.42 -12.71 15.26
C ASP A 36 11.87 -12.66 16.74
N ASP A 37 12.71 -11.70 17.10
CA ASP A 37 13.13 -11.44 18.48
C ASP A 37 12.07 -10.70 19.31
N GLY A 38 11.03 -10.22 18.62
CA GLY A 38 9.96 -9.38 19.13
C GLY A 38 10.36 -7.91 19.24
N ILE A 39 9.43 -7.04 18.88
CA ILE A 39 9.61 -5.59 18.91
C ILE A 39 8.88 -5.02 20.11
N ALA A 40 9.56 -4.25 20.95
CA ALA A 40 8.91 -3.55 22.06
C ALA A 40 7.95 -2.47 21.56
N LEU A 41 6.75 -2.43 22.14
CA LEU A 41 5.74 -1.41 21.89
C LEU A 41 5.76 -0.31 22.95
N THR A 42 5.32 0.88 22.56
CA THR A 42 4.95 1.96 23.48
C THR A 42 3.66 1.62 24.24
N GLN A 43 3.28 2.47 25.20
CA GLN A 43 2.02 2.32 25.93
C GLN A 43 0.79 2.37 25.02
N THR A 44 0.84 3.16 23.93
CA THR A 44 -0.23 3.28 22.94
C THR A 44 -0.27 2.10 21.95
N GLY A 45 0.68 1.17 22.06
CA GLY A 45 0.78 0.03 21.14
C GLY A 45 1.46 0.36 19.82
N ALA A 46 2.16 1.50 19.73
CA ALA A 46 2.99 1.87 18.60
C ALA A 46 4.40 1.27 18.71
N LEU A 47 5.11 1.13 17.60
CA LEU A 47 6.52 0.73 17.54
C LEU A 47 7.36 1.74 18.32
N ASN A 48 8.38 1.23 19.02
CA ASN A 48 9.22 2.10 19.82
C ASN A 48 10.05 3.07 18.95
N ARG A 49 10.43 4.21 19.55
CA ARG A 49 11.17 5.27 18.89
C ARG A 49 12.51 4.83 18.29
N ALA A 50 13.21 3.90 18.93
CA ALA A 50 14.51 3.43 18.45
C ALA A 50 14.36 2.73 17.09
N LEU A 51 13.38 1.83 16.97
CA LEU A 51 13.09 1.14 15.72
C LEU A 51 12.60 2.10 14.63
N VAL A 52 11.79 3.10 14.98
CA VAL A 52 11.34 4.12 14.01
C VAL A 52 12.51 4.91 13.44
N ARG A 53 13.50 5.27 14.27
CA ARG A 53 14.70 5.97 13.81
C ARG A 53 15.60 5.07 12.94
N GLU A 54 15.79 3.82 13.34
CA GLU A 54 16.52 2.82 12.53
C GLU A 54 15.87 2.64 11.14
N ALA A 55 14.54 2.60 11.07
CA ALA A 55 13.82 2.53 9.80
C ALA A 55 14.13 3.76 8.91
N VAL A 56 14.13 4.97 9.47
CA VAL A 56 14.41 6.20 8.70
C VAL A 56 15.88 6.30 8.29
N GLU A 57 16.81 5.78 9.08
CA GLU A 57 18.22 5.66 8.67
C GLU A 57 18.37 4.71 7.48
N ARG A 58 17.59 3.63 7.44
CA ARG A 58 17.60 2.64 6.36
C ARG A 58 16.83 3.07 5.11
N TRP A 59 15.75 3.84 5.28
CA TRP A 59 14.94 4.41 4.21
C TRP A 59 14.79 5.93 4.40
N PRO A 60 15.83 6.73 4.06
CA PRO A 60 15.82 8.17 4.27
C PRO A 60 14.68 8.90 3.54
N ALA A 61 14.18 8.34 2.44
CA ALA A 61 13.05 8.88 1.70
C ALA A 61 11.73 8.88 2.49
N TRP A 62 11.61 8.06 3.54
CA TRP A 62 10.40 7.98 4.36
C TRP A 62 10.19 9.18 5.27
N TRP A 63 11.25 9.94 5.55
CA TRP A 63 11.20 11.07 6.46
C TRP A 63 12.31 12.09 6.19
N ARG A 64 11.91 13.36 6.09
CA ARG A 64 12.82 14.48 5.85
C ARG A 64 13.52 14.92 7.13
N SER A 65 14.49 14.13 7.58
CA SER A 65 15.31 14.40 8.77
C SER A 65 16.06 15.74 8.69
N ASP A 66 16.40 16.18 7.48
CA ASP A 66 17.04 17.47 7.19
C ASP A 66 16.14 18.67 7.57
N LEU A 67 14.82 18.52 7.42
CA LEU A 67 13.86 19.59 7.71
C LEU A 67 13.26 19.50 9.10
N PHE A 68 12.95 18.29 9.56
CA PHE A 68 12.13 18.06 10.76
C PHE A 68 12.93 17.48 11.93
N GLY A 69 14.21 17.18 11.74
CA GLY A 69 15.01 16.41 12.70
C GLY A 69 14.58 14.94 12.75
N PRO A 70 15.15 14.14 13.68
CA PRO A 70 14.81 12.72 13.78
C PRO A 70 13.38 12.52 14.31
N PRO A 71 12.62 11.56 13.77
CA PRO A 71 11.26 11.30 14.24
C PRO A 71 11.25 10.73 15.65
N ASN A 72 10.13 10.95 16.33
CA ASN A 72 9.87 10.57 17.71
C ASN A 72 8.78 9.52 17.84
N ARG A 73 7.89 9.38 16.84
CA ARG A 73 6.73 8.49 16.89
C ARG A 73 6.54 7.74 15.56
N GLU A 74 5.91 6.56 15.64
CA GLU A 74 5.57 5.76 14.46
C GLU A 74 4.62 6.50 13.50
N ASP A 75 3.65 7.23 14.03
CA ASP A 75 2.64 7.96 13.25
C ASP A 75 3.20 9.19 12.52
N GLU A 76 4.39 9.68 12.91
CA GLU A 76 5.12 10.69 12.14
C GLU A 76 5.68 10.10 10.84
N VAL A 77 6.12 8.84 10.88
CA VAL A 77 6.68 8.13 9.72
C VAL A 77 5.59 7.32 9.05
N THR A 78 4.79 8.01 8.23
CA THR A 78 3.62 7.43 7.56
C THR A 78 3.89 6.07 6.88
N PRO A 79 4.97 5.87 6.10
CA PRO A 79 5.24 4.56 5.50
C PRO A 79 5.41 3.43 6.54
N MET A 80 6.07 3.73 7.67
CA MET A 80 6.28 2.76 8.75
C MET A 80 4.96 2.40 9.44
N HIS A 81 4.11 3.40 9.71
CA HIS A 81 2.79 3.17 10.30
C HIS A 81 1.90 2.30 9.41
N GLU A 82 1.86 2.60 8.11
CA GLU A 82 1.05 1.90 7.13
C GLU A 82 1.55 0.46 6.91
N LEU A 83 2.87 0.27 6.84
CA LEU A 83 3.48 -1.05 6.77
C LEU A 83 3.13 -1.90 8.00
N HIS A 84 3.32 -1.37 9.20
CA HIS A 84 3.00 -2.10 10.43
C HIS A 84 1.51 -2.45 10.52
N GLY A 85 0.63 -1.52 10.15
CA GLY A 85 -0.80 -1.77 10.05
C GLY A 85 -1.14 -2.89 9.06
N LEU A 86 -0.50 -2.89 7.88
CA LEU A 86 -0.71 -3.89 6.83
C LEU A 86 -0.25 -5.28 7.26
N LEU A 87 0.94 -5.40 7.86
CA LEU A 87 1.45 -6.68 8.39
C LEU A 87 0.54 -7.24 9.49
N ARG A 88 -0.09 -6.38 10.30
CA ARG A 88 -1.06 -6.77 11.32
C ARG A 88 -2.37 -7.25 10.70
N ARG A 89 -2.92 -6.55 9.70
CA ARG A 89 -4.17 -6.97 9.01
C ARG A 89 -4.02 -8.34 8.37
N LEU A 90 -2.89 -8.57 7.70
CA LEU A 90 -2.52 -9.88 7.11
C LEU A 90 -2.12 -10.94 8.14
N ARG A 91 -2.10 -10.60 9.44
CA ARG A 91 -1.69 -11.46 10.54
C ARG A 91 -0.28 -12.05 10.35
N LEU A 92 0.62 -11.29 9.71
CA LEU A 92 2.04 -11.67 9.59
C LEU A 92 2.79 -11.38 10.88
N VAL A 93 2.32 -10.38 11.62
CA VAL A 93 2.71 -10.10 13.00
C VAL A 93 1.50 -10.07 13.92
N ARG A 94 1.71 -10.28 15.21
CA ARG A 94 0.68 -10.14 16.24
C ARG A 94 1.23 -9.47 17.48
N ARG A 95 0.35 -8.81 18.24
CA ARG A 95 0.69 -8.30 19.57
C ARG A 95 0.71 -9.44 20.59
N THR A 96 1.78 -9.51 21.37
CA THR A 96 1.91 -10.38 22.55
C THR A 96 2.38 -9.52 23.71
N GLY A 97 1.46 -9.19 24.62
CA GLY A 97 1.72 -8.25 25.72
C GLY A 97 2.14 -6.85 25.23
N LYS A 98 3.34 -6.41 25.61
CA LYS A 98 3.97 -5.16 25.19
C LYS A 98 4.93 -5.34 24.01
N ARG A 99 4.81 -6.43 23.25
CA ARG A 99 5.64 -6.71 22.08
C ARG A 99 4.81 -7.03 20.85
N VAL A 100 5.39 -6.80 19.68
CA VAL A 100 4.94 -7.38 18.41
C VAL A 100 5.88 -8.53 18.06
N VAL A 101 5.30 -9.68 17.72
CA VAL A 101 6.06 -10.87 17.34
C VAL A 101 5.55 -11.39 16.00
N VAL A 102 6.44 -11.99 15.22
CA VAL A 102 6.07 -12.61 13.95
C VAL A 102 5.18 -13.85 14.20
N THR A 103 4.27 -14.12 13.26
CA THR A 103 3.43 -15.33 13.28
C THR A 103 4.08 -16.45 12.45
N ALA A 104 3.51 -17.66 12.50
CA ALA A 104 3.93 -18.74 11.59
C ALA A 104 3.75 -18.34 10.12
N ARG A 105 2.64 -17.65 9.79
CA ARG A 105 2.39 -17.12 8.45
C ARG A 105 3.42 -16.06 8.06
N GLY A 106 3.77 -15.16 8.99
CA GLY A 106 4.82 -14.16 8.77
C GLY A 106 6.16 -14.80 8.43
N ARG A 107 6.60 -15.79 9.21
CA ARG A 107 7.85 -16.52 8.94
C ARG A 107 7.85 -17.26 7.61
N ALA A 108 6.72 -17.87 7.23
CA ALA A 108 6.61 -18.54 5.94
C ALA A 108 6.82 -17.56 4.78
N LEU A 109 6.17 -16.40 4.81
CA LEU A 109 6.30 -15.39 3.76
C LEU A 109 7.64 -14.63 3.79
N GLN A 110 8.32 -14.56 4.92
CA GLN A 110 9.67 -13.99 5.02
C GLN A 110 10.70 -14.76 4.16
N GLY A 111 10.47 -16.05 3.91
CA GLY A 111 11.28 -16.88 3.02
C GLY A 111 10.91 -16.81 1.53
N ASP A 112 9.83 -16.10 1.18
CA ASP A 112 9.25 -16.08 -0.17
C ASP A 112 8.80 -14.65 -0.55
N SER A 113 9.75 -13.85 -1.05
CA SER A 113 9.49 -12.45 -1.42
C SER A 113 8.37 -12.28 -2.45
N PRO A 114 8.27 -13.11 -3.51
CA PRO A 114 7.12 -13.09 -4.43
C PRO A 114 5.79 -13.31 -3.72
N ALA A 115 5.66 -14.35 -2.88
CA ALA A 115 4.42 -14.60 -2.17
C ALA A 115 4.09 -13.50 -1.14
N LEU A 116 5.11 -12.91 -0.51
CA LEU A 116 4.92 -11.76 0.37
C LEU A 116 4.38 -10.56 -0.40
N LEU A 117 4.97 -10.21 -1.54
CA LEU A 117 4.53 -9.08 -2.37
C LEU A 117 3.10 -9.30 -2.86
N GLU A 118 2.77 -10.50 -3.36
CA GLU A 118 1.41 -10.83 -3.78
C GLU A 118 0.41 -10.68 -2.63
N ALA A 119 0.74 -11.22 -1.45
CA ALA A 119 -0.15 -11.13 -0.28
C ALA A 119 -0.40 -9.67 0.14
N LEU A 120 0.64 -8.83 0.12
CA LEU A 120 0.51 -7.40 0.42
C LEU A 120 -0.34 -6.67 -0.61
N ALA A 121 -0.09 -6.88 -1.91
CA ALA A 121 -0.85 -6.26 -2.99
C ALA A 121 -2.34 -6.66 -2.96
N ARG A 122 -2.64 -7.94 -2.69
CA ARG A 122 -4.02 -8.43 -2.55
C ARG A 122 -4.77 -7.78 -1.40
N GLU A 123 -4.11 -7.60 -0.27
CA GLU A 123 -4.71 -6.93 0.90
C GLU A 123 -5.05 -5.46 0.60
N LEU A 124 -4.28 -4.79 -0.25
CA LEU A 124 -4.59 -3.41 -0.64
C LEU A 124 -5.90 -3.29 -1.42
N LEU A 125 -6.33 -4.35 -2.12
CA LEU A 125 -7.53 -4.41 -2.95
C LEU A 125 -8.65 -5.27 -2.34
N ALA A 126 -8.49 -5.73 -1.10
CA ALA A 126 -9.41 -6.67 -0.48
C ALA A 126 -10.74 -6.02 -0.05
N GLY A 127 -11.82 -6.81 -0.11
CA GLY A 127 -13.17 -6.46 0.37
C GLY A 127 -14.01 -5.66 -0.62
N GLU A 128 -15.30 -5.47 -0.33
CA GLU A 128 -16.25 -4.75 -1.21
C GLU A 128 -16.60 -3.36 -0.66
N SER A 129 -15.59 -2.67 -0.13
CA SER A 129 -15.79 -1.34 0.46
C SER A 129 -15.62 -0.23 -0.58
N PHE A 130 -16.15 0.96 -0.28
CA PHE A 130 -15.88 2.19 -1.03
C PHE A 130 -14.37 2.38 -1.27
N ARG A 131 -13.56 2.04 -0.26
CA ARG A 131 -12.11 2.06 -0.34
C ARG A 131 -11.55 1.11 -1.40
N ALA A 132 -12.04 -0.13 -1.44
CA ALA A 132 -11.61 -1.12 -2.40
C ALA A 132 -12.00 -0.73 -3.84
N GLY A 133 -13.22 -0.20 -4.05
CA GLY A 133 -13.64 0.32 -5.36
C GLY A 133 -12.78 1.49 -5.86
N CYS A 134 -12.47 2.45 -4.98
CA CYS A 134 -11.56 3.54 -5.31
C CYS A 134 -10.13 3.04 -5.63
N ALA A 135 -9.62 2.09 -4.84
CA ALA A 135 -8.30 1.50 -5.06
C ALA A 135 -8.23 0.72 -6.38
N GLU A 136 -9.25 -0.06 -6.71
CA GLU A 136 -9.38 -0.79 -7.98
C GLU A 136 -9.30 0.16 -9.18
N LEU A 137 -10.10 1.23 -9.17
CA LEU A 137 -10.09 2.24 -10.24
C LEU A 137 -8.78 3.03 -10.30
N ALA A 138 -8.14 3.29 -9.16
CA ALA A 138 -6.82 3.92 -9.13
C ALA A 138 -5.75 3.02 -9.76
N VAL A 139 -5.71 1.74 -9.40
CA VAL A 139 -4.78 0.76 -9.99
C VAL A 139 -5.00 0.63 -11.49
N ALA A 140 -6.25 0.51 -11.92
CA ALA A 140 -6.65 0.51 -13.32
C ALA A 140 -6.06 1.69 -14.11
N LEU A 141 -6.23 2.91 -13.61
CA LEU A 141 -5.71 4.12 -14.26
C LEU A 141 -4.18 4.16 -14.26
N MET A 142 -3.53 3.78 -13.17
CA MET A 142 -2.06 3.75 -13.10
C MET A 142 -1.46 2.73 -14.07
N LEU A 143 -2.10 1.57 -14.22
CA LEU A 143 -1.69 0.54 -15.18
C LEU A 143 -1.81 1.03 -16.62
N ASP A 144 -2.80 1.88 -16.91
CA ASP A 144 -3.03 2.59 -18.18
C ASP A 144 -2.11 3.83 -18.35
N GLY A 145 -1.12 4.01 -17.47
CA GLY A 145 -0.11 5.07 -17.58
C GLY A 145 -0.51 6.41 -16.99
N VAL A 146 -1.64 6.50 -16.26
CA VAL A 146 -2.00 7.72 -15.54
C VAL A 146 -1.08 7.88 -14.32
N ALA A 147 -0.31 8.96 -14.29
CA ALA A 147 0.53 9.27 -13.14
C ALA A 147 -0.33 9.43 -11.87
N ALA A 148 0.16 8.84 -10.78
CA ALA A 148 -0.41 9.04 -9.46
C ALA A 148 0.33 10.17 -8.74
N ASP A 149 -0.38 10.93 -7.93
CA ASP A 149 0.17 11.84 -6.95
C ASP A 149 -0.81 11.95 -5.78
N TYR A 150 -0.41 12.63 -4.70
CA TYR A 150 -1.28 12.87 -3.54
C TYR A 150 -2.29 14.02 -3.75
N GLY A 151 -2.40 14.57 -4.96
CA GLY A 151 -3.38 15.59 -5.34
C GLY A 151 -4.70 14.98 -5.83
N ASP A 152 -5.55 15.84 -6.41
CA ASP A 152 -6.92 15.46 -6.79
C ASP A 152 -7.03 14.86 -8.21
N GLY A 153 -5.91 14.68 -8.93
CA GLY A 153 -5.91 14.29 -10.34
C GLY A 153 -6.61 12.95 -10.59
N LEU A 154 -6.20 11.91 -9.86
CA LEU A 154 -6.87 10.60 -9.88
C LEU A 154 -8.30 10.68 -9.35
N ALA A 155 -8.51 11.40 -8.25
CA ALA A 155 -9.83 11.52 -7.63
C ALA A 155 -10.87 12.12 -8.58
N LYS A 156 -10.51 13.17 -9.33
CA LYS A 156 -11.38 13.80 -10.34
C LYS A 156 -11.74 12.85 -11.49
N ARG A 157 -10.84 11.93 -11.86
CA ARG A 157 -11.09 10.93 -12.90
C ARG A 157 -11.97 9.79 -12.41
N ILE A 158 -11.82 9.40 -11.15
CA ILE A 158 -12.49 8.25 -10.53
C ILE A 158 -13.91 8.62 -10.05
N GLN A 159 -14.10 9.84 -9.53
CA GLN A 159 -15.37 10.25 -8.92
C GLN A 159 -16.61 10.04 -9.80
N PRO A 160 -16.60 10.32 -11.11
CA PRO A 160 -17.77 10.07 -11.96
C PRO A 160 -18.17 8.59 -12.05
N ALA A 161 -17.19 7.66 -12.04
CA ALA A 161 -17.46 6.22 -12.04
C ALA A 161 -18.04 5.75 -10.70
N ILE A 162 -17.47 6.22 -9.59
CA ILE A 162 -18.00 5.99 -8.25
C ILE A 162 -19.44 6.49 -8.10
N ALA A 163 -19.74 7.69 -8.59
CA ALA A 163 -21.10 8.24 -8.55
C ALA A 163 -22.08 7.40 -9.38
N ALA A 164 -21.65 6.90 -10.54
CA ALA A 164 -22.46 6.04 -11.41
C ALA A 164 -22.71 4.64 -10.83
N GLU A 165 -21.80 4.11 -10.02
CA GLU A 165 -21.96 2.85 -9.28
C GLU A 165 -22.94 2.95 -8.10
N GLY A 166 -23.41 4.15 -7.76
CA GLY A 166 -24.42 4.36 -6.73
C GLY A 166 -23.90 4.32 -5.31
N TRP A 167 -22.58 4.48 -5.09
CA TRP A 167 -22.01 4.66 -3.77
C TRP A 167 -22.62 5.88 -3.08
N GLN A 168 -23.05 5.73 -1.83
CA GLN A 168 -23.67 6.81 -1.05
C GLN A 168 -23.32 6.70 0.44
N SER A 169 -23.27 7.86 1.11
CA SER A 169 -23.27 7.97 2.58
C SER A 169 -24.29 9.04 2.94
N ASP A 170 -25.20 8.74 3.89
CA ASP A 170 -26.28 9.65 4.30
C ASP A 170 -27.10 10.24 3.14
N GLY A 171 -27.34 9.41 2.11
CA GLY A 171 -28.09 9.77 0.91
C GLY A 171 -27.36 10.72 -0.05
N GLN A 172 -26.08 11.00 0.18
CA GLN A 172 -25.23 11.81 -0.70
C GLN A 172 -24.19 10.95 -1.41
N SER A 173 -23.96 11.23 -2.69
CA SER A 173 -22.86 10.62 -3.44
C SER A 173 -21.51 11.14 -2.94
N PRO A 174 -20.46 10.30 -2.83
CA PRO A 174 -19.12 10.75 -2.50
C PRO A 174 -18.62 11.83 -3.46
N GLY A 175 -18.05 12.89 -2.89
CA GLY A 175 -17.39 13.96 -3.63
C GLY A 175 -15.96 13.60 -4.00
N VAL A 176 -15.31 14.47 -4.78
CA VAL A 176 -13.89 14.31 -5.18
C VAL A 176 -12.98 14.19 -3.96
N ARG A 177 -13.30 14.92 -2.89
CA ARG A 177 -12.52 14.89 -1.65
C ARG A 177 -12.57 13.51 -0.99
N ASP A 178 -13.73 12.90 -0.89
CA ASP A 178 -13.91 11.57 -0.28
C ASP A 178 -13.15 10.49 -1.05
N VAL A 179 -13.23 10.56 -2.38
CA VAL A 179 -12.45 9.70 -3.28
C VAL A 179 -10.94 9.94 -3.10
N GLY A 180 -10.51 11.21 -2.99
CA GLY A 180 -9.11 11.56 -2.75
C GLY A 180 -8.55 10.98 -1.45
N TRP A 181 -9.30 11.05 -0.35
CA TRP A 181 -8.92 10.42 0.91
C TRP A 181 -8.78 8.91 0.76
N SER A 182 -9.75 8.28 0.11
CA SER A 182 -9.74 6.85 -0.13
C SER A 182 -8.57 6.40 -1.01
N ILE A 183 -8.20 7.17 -2.03
CA ILE A 183 -7.03 6.88 -2.87
C ILE A 183 -5.76 7.02 -2.05
N ALA A 184 -5.66 8.04 -1.18
CA ALA A 184 -4.49 8.21 -0.33
C ALA A 184 -4.30 7.04 0.66
N GLU A 185 -5.39 6.43 1.15
CA GLU A 185 -5.36 5.19 1.96
C GLU A 185 -4.89 3.94 1.19
N PHE A 186 -4.84 4.02 -0.13
CA PHE A 186 -4.21 3.01 -0.98
C PHE A 186 -2.76 3.39 -1.32
N LEU A 187 -2.50 4.64 -1.72
CA LEU A 187 -1.17 5.10 -2.15
C LEU A 187 -0.13 4.99 -1.02
N ARG A 188 -0.48 5.39 0.20
CA ARG A 188 0.45 5.39 1.34
C ARG A 188 1.03 4.00 1.66
N PRO A 189 0.21 2.95 1.87
CA PRO A 189 0.76 1.62 2.09
C PRO A 189 1.41 1.04 0.83
N ALA A 190 0.96 1.39 -0.38
CA ALA A 190 1.60 0.94 -1.63
C ALA A 190 3.03 1.50 -1.81
N GLU A 191 3.25 2.77 -1.43
CA GLU A 191 4.58 3.39 -1.36
C GLU A 191 5.45 2.68 -0.30
N ALA A 192 4.88 2.38 0.88
CA ALA A 192 5.62 1.74 1.98
C ALA A 192 6.14 0.33 1.65
N ILE A 193 5.48 -0.39 0.73
CA ILE A 193 5.85 -1.76 0.34
C ILE A 193 6.50 -1.84 -1.05
N GLY A 194 6.93 -0.70 -1.61
CA GLY A 194 7.65 -0.66 -2.88
C GLY A 194 6.83 -1.01 -4.12
N ILE A 195 5.49 -1.04 -4.02
CA ILE A 195 4.61 -1.10 -5.21
C ILE A 195 4.72 0.22 -5.98
N LEU A 196 4.78 1.33 -5.25
CA LEU A 196 4.98 2.66 -5.79
C LEU A 196 6.35 3.18 -5.37
N SER A 197 7.03 3.85 -6.29
CA SER A 197 8.21 4.66 -6.00
C SER A 197 7.90 6.12 -6.23
N ARG A 198 8.48 6.98 -5.39
CA ARG A 198 8.42 8.42 -5.57
C ARG A 198 9.43 8.82 -6.64
N GLY A 199 8.95 9.43 -7.71
CA GLY A 199 9.81 10.12 -8.67
C GLY A 199 10.26 11.46 -8.12
N GLU A 200 11.30 12.06 -8.70
CA GLU A 200 11.69 13.42 -8.37
C GLU A 200 11.03 14.39 -9.35
N SER A 201 10.12 15.24 -8.86
CA SER A 201 9.54 16.27 -9.70
C SER A 201 10.55 17.37 -10.08
N GLY A 202 11.65 17.51 -9.32
CA GLY A 202 12.62 18.61 -9.45
C GLY A 202 12.07 20.00 -9.10
N SER A 203 10.77 20.10 -8.78
CA SER A 203 10.06 21.33 -8.44
C SER A 203 9.67 21.31 -6.96
N ARG A 204 9.94 22.40 -6.26
CA ARG A 204 9.45 22.60 -4.87
C ARG A 204 7.95 22.88 -4.80
N LEU A 205 7.33 23.25 -5.92
CA LEU A 205 5.91 23.64 -6.02
C LEU A 205 5.02 22.48 -6.47
N SER A 206 5.61 21.47 -7.11
CA SER A 206 4.88 20.31 -7.62
C SER A 206 5.04 19.15 -6.66
N ARG A 207 3.98 18.35 -6.52
CA ARG A 207 4.06 17.10 -5.77
C ARG A 207 4.85 16.10 -6.58
N ASP A 208 5.70 15.34 -5.90
CA ASP A 208 6.43 14.25 -6.53
C ASP A 208 5.45 13.20 -7.06
N PRO A 209 5.53 12.83 -8.35
CA PRO A 209 4.69 11.79 -8.89
C PRO A 209 5.07 10.44 -8.29
N LEU A 210 4.08 9.56 -8.16
CA LEU A 210 4.25 8.17 -7.81
C LEU A 210 4.20 7.33 -9.09
N ALA A 211 5.21 6.49 -9.28
CA ALA A 211 5.30 5.56 -10.40
C ALA A 211 5.16 4.12 -9.92
N LEU A 212 4.52 3.28 -10.73
CA LEU A 212 4.53 1.84 -10.51
C LEU A 212 5.95 1.30 -10.72
N THR A 213 6.45 0.56 -9.75
CA THR A 213 7.64 -0.27 -9.93
C THR A 213 7.27 -1.50 -10.77
N ASP A 214 8.24 -2.17 -11.40
CA ASP A 214 7.96 -3.40 -12.14
C ASP A 214 7.39 -4.53 -11.26
N PRO A 215 7.95 -4.80 -10.05
CA PRO A 215 7.31 -5.70 -9.09
C PRO A 215 5.90 -5.25 -8.70
N GLY A 216 5.71 -3.95 -8.47
CA GLY A 216 4.41 -3.38 -8.11
C GLY A 216 3.35 -3.55 -9.20
N ARG A 217 3.72 -3.28 -10.45
CA ARG A 217 2.89 -3.51 -11.64
C ARG A 217 2.46 -4.97 -11.72
N SER A 218 3.42 -5.90 -11.64
CA SER A 218 3.16 -7.33 -11.69
C SER A 218 2.21 -7.79 -10.58
N ALA A 219 2.48 -7.39 -9.33
CA ALA A 219 1.68 -7.76 -8.17
C ALA A 219 0.26 -7.18 -8.22
N LEU A 220 0.09 -5.95 -8.69
CA LEU A 220 -1.23 -5.31 -8.82
C LEU A 220 -2.06 -5.92 -9.95
N ILE A 221 -1.47 -6.33 -11.07
CA ILE A 221 -2.19 -7.09 -12.10
C ILE A 221 -2.68 -8.42 -11.52
N ALA A 222 -1.83 -9.15 -10.80
CA ALA A 222 -2.22 -10.40 -10.14
C ALA A 222 -3.33 -10.17 -9.10
N ALA A 223 -3.25 -9.11 -8.30
CA ALA A 223 -4.27 -8.76 -7.31
C ALA A 223 -5.62 -8.38 -7.95
N LEU A 224 -5.62 -7.60 -9.04
CA LEU A 224 -6.83 -7.27 -9.80
C LEU A 224 -7.47 -8.52 -10.39
N ARG A 225 -6.68 -9.43 -10.98
CA ARG A 225 -7.18 -10.73 -11.48
C ARG A 225 -7.85 -11.53 -10.38
N ALA A 226 -7.18 -11.65 -9.23
CA ALA A 226 -7.70 -12.41 -8.10
C ALA A 226 -9.01 -11.82 -7.57
N ARG A 227 -9.14 -10.49 -7.56
CA ARG A 227 -10.37 -9.78 -7.20
C ARG A 227 -11.49 -10.00 -8.22
N ALA A 228 -11.21 -9.86 -9.51
CA ALA A 228 -12.19 -10.06 -10.57
C ALA A 228 -12.72 -11.50 -10.65
N LEU A 229 -11.88 -12.48 -10.29
CA LEU A 229 -12.25 -13.90 -10.22
C LEU A 229 -12.83 -14.32 -8.87
N ALA A 230 -12.81 -13.44 -7.85
CA ALA A 230 -13.38 -13.77 -6.56
C ALA A 230 -14.89 -13.96 -6.70
N PRO A 231 -15.48 -14.98 -6.07
CA PRO A 231 -16.92 -15.13 -6.05
C PRO A 231 -17.53 -13.85 -5.47
N ALA A 232 -18.57 -13.31 -6.13
CA ALA A 232 -19.29 -12.14 -5.66
C ALA A 232 -20.00 -12.46 -4.34
N THR A 233 -19.27 -12.42 -3.24
CA THR A 233 -19.87 -12.40 -1.90
C THR A 233 -20.46 -11.02 -1.73
N ARG A 234 -21.74 -10.88 -2.09
CA ARG A 234 -22.61 -9.81 -1.60
C ARG A 234 -23.18 -10.28 -0.26
N PRO A 235 -22.56 -10.00 0.89
CA PRO A 235 -23.29 -10.10 2.14
C PRO A 235 -24.42 -9.08 2.10
N TYR A 236 -25.63 -9.54 2.43
CA TYR A 236 -26.77 -8.69 2.79
C TYR A 236 -26.65 -8.29 4.26
#